data_AF-A0A2D9C9Q3-F1
#
_entry.id   AF-A0A2D9C9Q3-F1
#
_cell.length_a   1.000
_cell.length_b   1.000
_cell.length_c   1.000
_cell.angle_alpha   90.00
_cell.angle_beta   90.00
_cell.angle_gamma   90.00
#
_symmetry.space_group_name_H-M   'P 1'
#
loop_
_entity.id
_entity.type
_entity.pdbx_description
1 polymer ?
#
loop_
_entity_poly.entity_id
_entity_poly.type
_entity_poly.pdbx_seq_one_letter_code
_entity_poly.pdbx_strand_id
1 'polypeptide(L)'
;MTKKLSTLAQLKLNVINYHNHDMSNPDNKTGGLVVNDKFLISLARDACYTSHNSLNFKRKQIADSLAEYDIAAKEENVYAMERTERWIERLTPELDELVDRHNADKEVYGVFSGGETWLPNRKPAPTKAKPNNFSNLRKRVA
;
A
#
# COMPACT_ATOMS: atom_id res chain seq x y z
N MET A 1 -21.81 -12.31 -2.77
CA MET A 1 -21.09 -12.93 -1.65
C MET A 1 -20.06 -11.94 -1.15
N THR A 2 -20.18 -11.44 0.07
CA THR A 2 -19.18 -10.55 0.69
C THR A 2 -17.94 -11.39 0.99
N LYS A 3 -16.83 -11.11 0.30
CA LYS A 3 -15.55 -11.79 0.54
C LYS A 3 -15.15 -11.50 1.99
N LYS A 4 -15.02 -12.54 2.82
CA LYS A 4 -14.56 -12.39 4.19
C LYS A 4 -13.11 -11.91 4.16
N LEU A 5 -12.83 -10.79 4.82
CA LEU A 5 -11.48 -10.22 4.91
C LEU A 5 -10.56 -11.15 5.71
N SER A 6 -9.27 -11.14 5.39
CA SER A 6 -8.24 -11.75 6.24
C SER A 6 -8.19 -11.07 7.62
N THR A 7 -7.69 -11.77 8.65
CA THR A 7 -7.56 -11.20 10.01
C THR A 7 -6.70 -9.93 10.00
N LEU A 8 -5.60 -9.94 9.25
CA LEU A 8 -4.72 -8.78 9.10
C LEU A 8 -5.43 -7.62 8.39
N ALA A 9 -6.21 -7.90 7.34
CA ALA A 9 -7.01 -6.89 6.66
C ALA A 9 -8.06 -6.28 7.60
N GLN A 10 -8.69 -7.09 8.47
CA GLN A 10 -9.65 -6.58 9.46
C GLN A 10 -8.99 -5.64 10.48
N LEU A 11 -7.81 -6.00 10.99
CA LEU A 11 -7.05 -5.15 11.91
C LEU A 11 -6.68 -3.81 11.26
N LYS A 12 -6.19 -3.86 10.02
CA LYS A 12 -5.85 -2.65 9.24
C LYS A 12 -7.07 -1.80 8.90
N LEU A 13 -8.19 -2.44 8.54
CA LEU A 13 -9.47 -1.75 8.31
C LEU A 13 -9.92 -1.00 9.56
N ASN A 14 -9.79 -1.60 10.74
CA ASN A 14 -10.14 -0.96 12.01
C ASN A 14 -9.28 0.29 12.27
N VAL A 15 -8.00 0.27 11.92
CA VAL A 15 -7.11 1.45 12.02
C VAL A 15 -7.58 2.58 11.10
N ILE A 16 -7.96 2.29 9.85
CA ILE A 16 -8.46 3.33 8.95
C ILE A 16 -9.82 3.85 9.43
N ASN A 17 -10.72 2.96 9.86
CA ASN A 17 -12.04 3.32 10.37
C ASN A 17 -11.97 4.15 11.67
N TYR A 18 -10.92 3.98 12.48
CA TYR A 18 -10.69 4.81 13.65
C TYR A 18 -10.61 6.31 13.30
N HIS A 19 -10.10 6.64 12.10
CA HIS A 19 -10.02 8.02 11.60
C HIS A 19 -11.34 8.58 11.05
N ASN A 20 -12.43 7.80 11.03
CA ASN A 20 -13.74 8.30 10.61
C ASN A 20 -14.34 9.29 11.64
N HIS A 21 -13.80 9.32 12.88
CA HIS A 21 -14.15 10.23 13.98
C HIS A 21 -15.65 10.50 14.13
N ASP A 22 -16.45 9.43 14.09
CA ASP A 22 -17.82 9.45 14.57
C ASP A 22 -17.86 9.86 16.05
N MET A 23 -18.98 10.38 16.54
CA MET A 23 -19.18 10.82 17.93
C MET A 23 -18.94 9.70 18.96
N SER A 24 -18.88 8.44 18.52
CA SER A 24 -18.55 7.28 19.35
C SER A 24 -17.06 7.05 19.58
N ASN A 25 -16.17 7.80 18.92
CA ASN A 25 -14.72 7.69 19.15
C ASN A 25 -14.31 8.49 20.41
N PRO A 26 -13.77 7.86 21.46
CA PRO A 26 -13.37 8.56 22.68
C PRO A 26 -12.23 9.57 22.46
N ASP A 27 -11.43 9.40 21.41
CA ASP A 27 -10.32 10.28 21.01
C ASP A 27 -10.72 11.26 19.89
N ASN A 28 -12.00 11.61 19.78
CA ASN A 28 -12.51 12.49 18.73
C ASN A 28 -11.92 13.91 18.83
N LYS A 29 -10.86 14.16 18.07
CA LYS A 29 -10.22 15.48 17.92
C LYS A 29 -10.93 16.40 16.92
N THR A 30 -11.92 15.89 16.18
CA THR A 30 -12.67 16.65 15.16
C THR A 30 -13.98 17.23 15.69
N GLY A 31 -14.28 17.03 16.98
CA GLY A 31 -15.50 17.56 17.60
C GLY A 31 -16.78 16.91 17.08
N GLY A 32 -16.72 15.64 16.64
CA GLY A 32 -17.89 14.93 16.11
C GLY A 32 -18.10 15.08 14.60
N LEU A 33 -17.20 15.79 13.89
CA LEU A 33 -17.27 15.92 12.45
C LEU A 33 -16.70 14.66 11.77
N VAL A 34 -17.58 13.97 11.04
CA VAL A 34 -17.25 12.79 10.22
C VAL A 34 -16.28 13.20 9.11
N VAL A 35 -15.20 12.45 8.96
CA VAL A 35 -14.19 12.71 7.93
C VAL A 35 -14.67 12.16 6.59
N ASN A 36 -14.45 12.91 5.50
CA ASN A 36 -14.90 12.53 4.15
C ASN A 36 -14.36 11.17 3.69
N ASP A 37 -15.21 10.32 3.11
CA ASP A 37 -14.84 9.02 2.51
C ASP A 37 -13.62 9.08 1.59
N LYS A 38 -13.44 10.17 0.84
CA LYS A 38 -12.25 10.38 -0.03
C LYS A 38 -10.94 10.39 0.76
N PHE A 39 -10.97 10.86 1.99
CA PHE A 39 -9.81 10.82 2.89
C PHE A 39 -9.51 9.39 3.31
N LEU A 40 -10.52 8.61 3.72
CA LEU A 40 -10.34 7.19 4.10
C LEU A 40 -9.82 6.35 2.92
N ILE A 41 -10.36 6.56 1.71
CA ILE A 41 -9.83 5.96 0.48
C ILE A 41 -8.36 6.33 0.26
N SER A 42 -7.99 7.58 0.57
CA SER A 42 -6.61 8.06 0.40
C SER A 42 -5.66 7.46 1.43
N LEU A 43 -6.10 7.26 2.67
CA LEU A 43 -5.34 6.51 3.69
C LEU A 43 -5.13 5.06 3.27
N ALA A 44 -6.18 4.39 2.77
CA ALA A 44 -6.06 3.01 2.29
C ALA A 44 -5.12 2.92 1.07
N ARG A 45 -5.16 3.92 0.19
CA ARG A 45 -4.24 4.03 -0.95
C ARG A 45 -2.80 4.22 -0.50
N ASP A 46 -2.56 5.08 0.48
CA ASP A 46 -1.24 5.32 1.05
C ASP A 46 -0.66 4.05 1.67
N ALA A 47 -1.45 3.32 2.45
CA ALA A 47 -1.05 2.03 3.02
C ALA A 47 -0.59 1.02 1.93
N CYS A 48 -1.29 0.99 0.78
CA CYS A 48 -0.88 0.18 -0.37
C CYS A 48 0.45 0.66 -0.98
N TYR A 49 0.67 1.98 -1.10
CA TYR A 49 1.93 2.53 -1.58
C TYR A 49 3.09 2.17 -0.66
N THR A 50 2.94 2.38 0.65
CA THR A 50 3.97 2.10 1.64
C THR A 50 4.34 0.62 1.66
N SER A 51 3.35 -0.28 1.72
CA SER A 51 3.61 -1.73 1.71
C SER A 51 4.24 -2.21 0.40
N HIS A 52 3.80 -1.67 -0.74
CA HIS A 52 4.41 -1.96 -2.04
C HIS A 52 5.89 -1.54 -2.10
N ASN A 53 6.22 -0.36 -1.57
CA ASN A 53 7.59 0.13 -1.53
C ASN A 53 8.48 -0.74 -0.65
N SER A 54 8.00 -1.12 0.54
CA SER A 54 8.72 -2.06 1.42
C SER A 54 8.95 -3.41 0.75
N LEU A 55 7.94 -3.95 0.06
CA LEU A 55 8.03 -5.20 -0.68
C LEU A 55 9.07 -5.12 -1.81
N ASN A 56 9.05 -4.05 -2.61
CA ASN A 56 10.02 -3.86 -3.69
C ASN A 56 11.44 -3.70 -3.16
N PHE A 57 11.62 -2.97 -2.06
CA PHE A 57 12.91 -2.83 -1.41
C PHE A 57 13.45 -4.18 -0.94
N LYS A 58 12.61 -5.02 -0.30
CA LYS A 58 13.03 -6.36 0.14
C LYS A 58 13.36 -7.28 -1.03
N ARG A 59 12.54 -7.28 -2.08
CA ARG A 59 12.83 -8.03 -3.33
C ARG A 59 14.16 -7.63 -3.94
N LYS A 60 14.48 -6.34 -3.95
CA LYS A 60 15.77 -5.85 -4.42
C LYS A 60 16.92 -6.36 -3.55
N GLN A 61 16.80 -6.29 -2.22
CA GLN A 61 17.83 -6.85 -1.32
C GLN A 61 18.10 -8.33 -1.61
N ILE A 62 17.05 -9.13 -1.79
CA ILE A 62 17.19 -10.55 -2.11
C ILE A 62 17.84 -10.75 -3.49
N ALA A 63 17.44 -9.98 -4.50
CA ALA A 63 18.04 -10.05 -5.83
C ALA A 63 19.54 -9.68 -5.82
N ASP A 64 19.91 -8.64 -5.07
CA ASP A 64 21.31 -8.24 -4.91
C ASP A 64 22.11 -9.35 -4.20
N SER A 65 21.56 -9.96 -3.14
CA SER A 65 22.20 -11.10 -2.46
C SER A 65 22.29 -12.37 -3.32
N LEU A 66 21.31 -12.65 -4.17
CA LEU A 66 21.41 -13.75 -5.13
C LEU A 66 22.54 -13.52 -6.14
N ALA A 67 22.70 -12.28 -6.62
CA ALA A 67 23.81 -11.95 -7.50
C ALA A 67 25.18 -12.09 -6.80
N GLU A 68 25.27 -11.73 -5.52
CA GLU A 68 26.48 -11.96 -4.70
C GLU A 68 26.79 -13.46 -4.55
N TYR A 69 25.77 -14.29 -4.35
CA TYR A 69 25.92 -15.74 -4.28
C TYR A 69 26.43 -16.32 -5.61
N ASP A 70 25.87 -15.90 -6.74
CA ASP A 70 26.28 -16.35 -8.08
C ASP A 70 27.76 -16.03 -8.36
N ILE A 71 28.23 -14.85 -7.93
CA ILE A 71 29.64 -14.46 -8.01
C ILE A 71 30.50 -15.37 -7.14
N ALA A 72 30.12 -15.58 -5.88
CA ALA A 72 30.87 -16.44 -4.96
C ALA A 72 30.95 -17.90 -5.45
N ALA A 73 29.87 -18.42 -6.04
CA ALA A 73 29.83 -19.75 -6.64
C ALA A 73 30.76 -19.86 -7.83
N LYS A 74 30.82 -18.83 -8.69
CA LYS A 74 31.75 -18.77 -9.83
C LYS A 74 33.22 -18.72 -9.39
N GLU A 75 33.50 -18.09 -8.26
CA GLU A 75 34.84 -17.99 -7.67
C GLU A 75 35.21 -19.20 -6.79
N GLU A 76 34.32 -20.21 -6.67
CA GLU A 76 34.47 -21.37 -5.79
C GLU A 76 34.73 -20.97 -4.31
N ASN A 77 34.24 -19.80 -3.90
CA ASN A 77 34.42 -19.25 -2.56
C ASN A 77 33.32 -19.76 -1.62
N VAL A 78 33.53 -20.97 -1.08
CA VAL A 78 32.57 -21.66 -0.19
C VAL A 78 32.16 -20.80 1.01
N TYR A 79 33.09 -20.07 1.61
CA TYR A 79 32.79 -19.21 2.76
C TYR A 79 31.82 -18.08 2.40
N ALA A 80 32.04 -17.42 1.26
CA ALA A 80 31.15 -16.35 0.80
C ALA A 80 29.77 -16.90 0.41
N MET A 81 29.71 -18.09 -0.21
CA MET A 81 28.46 -18.79 -0.52
C MET A 81 27.64 -19.04 0.75
N GLU A 82 28.19 -19.72 1.76
CA GLU A 82 27.48 -20.04 3.01
C GLU A 82 26.99 -18.78 3.74
N ARG A 83 27.80 -17.72 3.75
CA ARG A 83 27.43 -16.45 4.36
C ARG A 83 26.20 -15.85 3.67
N THR A 84 26.20 -15.84 2.34
CA THR A 84 25.11 -15.26 1.55
C THR A 84 23.85 -16.11 1.62
N GLU A 85 23.96 -17.44 1.62
CA GLU A 85 22.83 -18.35 1.85
C GLU A 85 22.13 -18.06 3.18
N ARG A 86 22.88 -18.04 4.30
CA ARG A 86 22.32 -17.72 5.62
C ARG A 86 21.66 -16.36 5.68
N TRP A 87 22.13 -15.41 4.86
CA TRP A 87 21.51 -14.09 4.77
C TRP A 87 20.20 -14.14 3.98
N ILE A 88 20.18 -14.81 2.83
CA ILE A 88 18.96 -15.01 2.03
C ILE A 88 17.88 -15.72 2.85
N GLU A 89 18.24 -16.78 3.58
CA GLU A 89 17.34 -17.54 4.45
C GLU A 89 16.65 -16.65 5.51
N ARG A 90 17.34 -15.62 5.99
CA ARG A 90 16.75 -14.63 6.93
C ARG A 90 15.82 -13.65 6.24
N LEU A 91 16.12 -13.29 4.99
CA LEU A 91 15.31 -12.35 4.21
C LEU A 91 14.01 -12.97 3.68
N THR A 92 13.99 -14.28 3.41
CA THR A 92 12.82 -15.00 2.88
C THR A 92 11.57 -14.85 3.76
N PRO A 93 11.57 -15.14 5.08
CA PRO A 93 10.36 -14.97 5.90
C PRO A 93 9.92 -13.49 5.98
N GLU A 94 10.86 -12.54 5.93
CA GLU A 94 10.50 -11.11 5.87
C GLU A 94 9.78 -10.75 4.56
N LEU A 95 10.18 -11.35 3.44
CA LEU A 95 9.52 -11.16 2.15
C LEU A 95 8.08 -11.67 2.19
N ASP A 96 7.86 -12.85 2.77
CA ASP A 96 6.54 -13.47 2.89
C ASP A 96 5.58 -12.60 3.73
N GLU A 97 6.04 -12.12 4.89
CA GLU A 97 5.27 -11.19 5.73
C GLU A 97 4.95 -9.87 5.01
N LEU A 98 5.88 -9.35 4.19
CA LEU A 98 5.63 -8.16 3.38
C LEU A 98 4.62 -8.41 2.24
N VAL A 99 4.60 -9.60 1.66
CA VAL A 99 3.59 -10.01 0.69
C VAL A 99 2.21 -10.07 1.35
N ASP A 100 2.10 -10.72 2.50
CA ASP A 100 0.84 -10.84 3.24
C ASP A 100 0.34 -9.48 3.72
N ARG A 101 1.23 -8.64 4.24
CA ARG A 101 0.92 -7.25 4.58
C ARG A 101 0.37 -6.48 3.38
N HIS A 102 1.03 -6.55 2.23
CA HIS A 102 0.59 -5.83 1.03
C HIS A 102 -0.74 -6.38 0.49
N ASN A 103 -0.96 -7.69 0.58
CA ASN A 103 -2.23 -8.31 0.21
C ASN A 103 -3.37 -7.81 1.11
N ALA A 104 -3.16 -7.76 2.41
CA ALA A 104 -4.13 -7.20 3.34
C ALA A 104 -4.42 -5.71 3.08
N ASP A 105 -3.40 -4.90 2.77
CA ASP A 105 -3.59 -3.49 2.40
C ASP A 105 -4.45 -3.34 1.12
N LYS A 106 -4.26 -4.20 0.11
CA LYS A 106 -5.11 -4.23 -1.10
C LYS A 106 -6.55 -4.63 -0.80
N GLU A 107 -6.77 -5.59 0.11
CA GLU A 107 -8.12 -5.95 0.55
C GLU A 107 -8.83 -4.76 1.19
N VAL A 108 -8.15 -4.05 2.10
CA VAL A 108 -8.68 -2.83 2.75
C VAL A 108 -8.99 -1.73 1.74
N TYR A 109 -8.08 -1.49 0.79
CA TYR A 109 -8.35 -0.55 -0.30
C TYR A 109 -9.59 -0.93 -1.12
N GLY A 110 -9.76 -2.23 -1.41
CA GLY A 110 -10.94 -2.75 -2.10
C GLY A 110 -12.24 -2.46 -1.34
N VAL A 111 -12.24 -2.51 -0.01
CA VAL A 111 -13.40 -2.15 0.82
C VAL A 111 -13.79 -0.68 0.62
N PHE A 112 -12.84 0.24 0.75
CA PHE A 112 -13.14 1.68 0.66
C PHE A 112 -13.43 2.17 -0.76
N SER A 113 -12.85 1.53 -1.78
CA SER A 113 -12.99 1.95 -3.18
C SER A 113 -14.16 1.29 -3.92
N GLY A 114 -14.96 0.46 -3.24
CA GLY A 114 -16.05 -0.28 -3.89
C GLY A 114 -15.57 -1.40 -4.82
N GLY A 115 -14.40 -1.98 -4.51
CA GLY A 115 -13.83 -3.11 -5.25
C GLY A 115 -12.78 -2.74 -6.30
N GLU A 116 -12.30 -1.49 -6.34
CA GLU A 116 -11.19 -1.15 -7.23
C GLU A 116 -9.93 -1.95 -6.87
N THR A 117 -9.20 -2.41 -7.89
CA THR A 117 -7.87 -2.99 -7.70
C THR A 117 -6.85 -1.85 -7.63
N TRP A 118 -6.10 -1.81 -6.53
CA TRP A 118 -5.01 -0.86 -6.41
C TRP A 118 -3.87 -1.18 -7.41
N LEU A 119 -3.32 -0.14 -8.03
CA LEU A 119 -2.17 -0.23 -8.93
C LEU A 119 -1.12 0.83 -8.52
N PRO A 120 0.18 0.49 -8.48
CA PRO A 120 1.24 1.40 -8.04
C PRO A 120 1.38 2.63 -8.95
N ASN A 121 1.23 2.41 -10.26
CA ASN A 121 1.27 3.48 -11.26
C ASN A 121 -0.14 3.75 -11.76
N ARG A 122 -0.86 4.70 -11.15
CA ARG A 122 -1.99 5.32 -11.87
C ARG A 122 -1.40 6.02 -13.08
N LYS A 123 -1.90 5.69 -14.28
CA LYS A 123 -1.58 6.47 -15.48
C LYS A 123 -1.83 7.95 -15.13
N PRO A 124 -0.87 8.87 -15.32
CA PRO A 124 -1.13 10.28 -15.09
C PRO A 124 -2.39 10.65 -15.86
N ALA A 125 -3.29 11.39 -15.21
CA ALA A 125 -4.44 11.96 -15.91
C ALA A 125 -3.92 12.67 -17.15
N PRO A 126 -4.56 12.52 -18.33
CA PRO A 126 -4.06 13.11 -19.55
C PRO A 126 -3.81 14.60 -19.30
N THR A 127 -2.56 15.04 -19.48
CA THR A 127 -2.02 16.38 -19.18
C THR A 127 -2.69 17.52 -19.96
N LYS A 128 -3.73 17.23 -20.74
CA LYS A 128 -4.54 18.18 -21.49
C LYS A 128 -6.02 18.05 -21.12
N ALA A 129 -6.35 18.24 -19.85
CA ALA A 129 -7.71 18.66 -19.52
C ALA A 129 -7.88 20.08 -20.04
N LYS A 130 -8.74 20.29 -21.05
CA LYS A 130 -9.16 21.64 -21.44
C LYS A 130 -9.80 22.27 -20.20
N PRO A 131 -9.41 23.49 -19.78
CA PRO A 131 -10.05 24.14 -18.66
C PRO A 131 -11.54 24.27 -18.95
N ASN A 132 -12.38 23.79 -18.03
CA ASN A 132 -13.82 23.94 -18.18
C ASN A 132 -14.17 25.44 -18.16
N ASN A 133 -14.89 25.89 -19.19
CA ASN A 133 -15.33 27.27 -19.29
C ASN A 133 -16.55 27.48 -18.39
N PHE A 134 -16.32 27.98 -17.18
CA PHE A 134 -17.38 28.30 -16.21
C PHE A 134 -18.07 29.66 -16.49
N SER A 135 -17.88 30.28 -17.65
CA SER A 135 -18.50 31.58 -17.99
C SER A 135 -20.03 31.54 -17.86
N ASN A 136 -20.67 30.45 -18.27
CA ASN A 136 -22.11 30.28 -18.14
C ASN A 136 -22.57 30.13 -16.68
N LEU A 137 -21.75 29.53 -15.82
CA LEU A 137 -22.03 29.44 -14.39
C LEU A 137 -21.88 30.82 -13.73
N ARG A 138 -20.84 31.58 -14.12
CA ARG A 138 -20.62 32.96 -13.63
C ARG A 138 -21.75 33.91 -14.04
N LYS A 139 -22.31 33.77 -15.24
CA LYS A 139 -23.49 34.52 -15.71
C LYS A 139 -24.80 34.14 -15.00
N ARG A 140 -24.88 32.97 -14.35
CA ARG A 140 -26.05 32.55 -13.57
C ARG A 140 -26.00 32.99 -12.11
N VAL A 141 -24.82 33.41 -11.62
CA VAL A 141 -24.58 33.75 -10.21
C VAL A 141 -24.37 35.26 -10.02
N ALA A 142 -24.08 36.01 -11.08
CA ALA A 142 -24.18 37.47 -11.12
C ALA A 142 -25.61 37.89 -11.49
#